data_AF-X1P3C8-F1
#
_entry.id   AF-X1P3C8-F1
#
_cell.length_a   1.000
_cell.length_b   1.000
_cell.length_c   1.000
_cell.angle_alpha   90.00
_cell.angle_beta   90.00
_cell.angle_gamma   90.00
#
_symmetry.space_group_name_H-M   'P 1'
#
loop_
_entity.id
_entity.type
_entity.pdbx_description
1 polymer ?
#
loop_
_entity_poly.entity_id
_entity_poly.type
_entity_poly.pdbx_seq_one_letter_code
_entity_poly.pdbx_strand_id
1 'polypeptide(L)'
;REVNLQPDFQRHVVWDNKRQSRLIESMLIRIPLPAFYLDARDDNEWLVVDGLQRLSTLDRFYNKKELKLSGLEFLGKQIEGKNFDELPRNFQRQIEETNLTLYIIKPDTPPEAKFAIFYRINTGGMVLTGQEIRHCLFQGKATVLLKELADSREFMDATTGSINTKRMDDRECVLRYCAFHLKPLAKYREPDLNKFLSSTMETINNMNEDDIAALSESFRRAMLLSRQVFGENAFRKMFEKHGYRFPINKALFEVWSVSLEKFTDDEIHTNRDKIIRRFINTMNHDSD
;
A
#
# COMPACT_ATOMS: atom_id res chain seq x y z
N ARG A 1 20.59 -3.45 -18.34
CA ARG A 1 19.55 -2.66 -17.64
C ARG A 1 19.09 -3.50 -16.48
N GLU A 2 19.09 -2.93 -15.29
CA GLU A 2 18.78 -3.68 -14.07
C GLU A 2 17.28 -3.60 -13.84
N VAL A 3 16.64 -4.77 -13.70
CA VAL A 3 15.23 -4.84 -13.33
C VAL A 3 15.20 -4.98 -11.82
N ASN A 4 14.72 -3.94 -11.14
CA ASN A 4 14.60 -4.00 -9.70
C ASN A 4 13.37 -4.86 -9.35
N LEU A 5 13.64 -6.10 -8.95
CA LEU A 5 12.64 -7.07 -8.50
C LEU A 5 12.23 -6.85 -7.03
N GLN A 6 12.86 -5.91 -6.31
CA GLN A 6 12.61 -5.64 -4.89
C GLN A 6 12.67 -4.14 -4.56
N PRO A 7 11.73 -3.33 -5.06
CA PRO A 7 11.47 -2.06 -4.41
C PRO A 7 10.83 -2.32 -3.03
N ASP A 8 11.18 -1.52 -2.01
CA ASP A 8 10.80 -1.70 -0.58
C ASP A 8 9.29 -1.84 -0.27
N PHE A 9 8.43 -1.63 -1.26
CA PHE A 9 6.97 -1.72 -1.18
C PHE A 9 6.38 -2.98 -1.80
N GLN A 10 7.18 -3.75 -2.54
CA GLN A 10 6.71 -4.98 -3.17
C GLN A 10 6.83 -6.15 -2.23
N ARG A 11 5.74 -6.92 -2.17
CA ARG A 11 5.62 -8.13 -1.36
C ARG A 11 6.82 -9.03 -1.62
N HIS A 12 7.36 -9.60 -0.54
CA HIS A 12 8.20 -10.79 -0.65
C HIS A 12 7.56 -11.79 -1.62
N VAL A 13 8.39 -12.58 -2.31
CA VAL A 13 7.89 -13.68 -3.14
C VAL A 13 7.03 -14.59 -2.25
N VAL A 14 5.72 -14.60 -2.46
CA VAL A 14 4.77 -15.37 -1.63
C VAL A 14 4.29 -16.64 -2.32
N TRP A 15 4.59 -16.82 -3.60
CA TRP A 15 4.30 -18.09 -4.28
C TRP A 15 5.18 -19.18 -3.67
N ASP A 16 4.55 -20.25 -3.18
CA ASP A 16 5.24 -21.45 -2.75
C ASP A 16 5.88 -22.18 -3.95
N ASN A 17 6.80 -23.11 -3.68
CA ASN A 17 7.50 -23.84 -4.74
C ASN A 17 6.52 -24.59 -5.67
N LYS A 18 5.37 -25.07 -5.16
CA LYS A 18 4.34 -25.73 -5.96
C LYS A 18 3.75 -24.77 -7.00
N ARG A 19 3.33 -23.58 -6.59
CA ARG A 19 2.75 -22.58 -7.50
C ARG A 19 3.77 -22.05 -8.51
N GLN A 20 5.01 -21.86 -8.08
CA GLN A 20 6.12 -21.52 -8.98
C GLN A 20 6.36 -22.62 -10.03
N SER A 21 6.35 -23.89 -9.60
CA SER A 21 6.53 -25.04 -10.52
C SER A 21 5.42 -25.15 -11.55
N ARG A 22 4.15 -24.86 -11.17
CA ARG A 22 3.01 -24.83 -12.10
C ARG A 22 3.11 -23.73 -13.15
N LEU A 23 3.78 -22.62 -12.85
CA LEU A 23 4.07 -21.59 -13.86
C LEU A 23 5.04 -22.13 -14.92
N ILE A 24 6.12 -22.80 -14.48
CA ILE A 24 7.08 -23.42 -15.39
C ILE A 24 6.40 -24.50 -16.24
N GLU A 25 5.56 -25.33 -15.62
CA GLU A 25 4.75 -26.32 -16.34
C GLU A 25 3.88 -25.67 -17.42
N SER A 26 3.19 -24.58 -17.08
CA SER A 26 2.34 -23.82 -17.99
C SER A 26 3.11 -23.35 -19.24
N MET A 27 4.35 -22.89 -19.06
CA MET A 27 5.22 -22.51 -20.19
C MET A 27 5.57 -23.70 -21.08
N LEU A 28 5.92 -24.84 -20.47
CA LEU A 28 6.31 -26.06 -21.18
C LEU A 28 5.15 -26.67 -21.96
N ILE A 29 3.91 -26.54 -21.46
CA ILE A 29 2.69 -26.96 -22.17
C ILE A 29 2.11 -25.86 -23.06
N ARG A 30 2.87 -24.77 -23.31
CA ARG A 30 2.52 -23.67 -24.21
C ARG A 30 1.24 -22.91 -23.85
N ILE A 31 0.91 -22.82 -22.56
CA ILE A 31 -0.12 -21.89 -22.06
C ILE A 31 0.48 -20.47 -22.07
N PRO A 32 -0.19 -19.49 -22.71
CA PRO A 32 0.28 -18.11 -22.72
C PRO A 32 0.39 -17.53 -21.31
N LEU A 33 1.54 -16.93 -21.00
CA LEU A 33 1.68 -16.15 -19.79
C LEU A 33 0.97 -14.80 -19.96
N PRO A 34 0.29 -14.29 -18.92
CA PRO A 34 -0.23 -12.92 -18.96
C PRO A 34 0.91 -11.92 -19.22
N ALA A 35 0.58 -10.73 -19.70
CA ALA A 35 1.60 -9.71 -19.90
C ALA A 35 2.28 -9.29 -18.58
N PHE A 36 3.47 -8.72 -18.70
CA PHE A 36 4.21 -8.06 -17.63
C PHE A 36 4.12 -6.56 -17.84
N TYR A 37 3.99 -5.81 -16.74
CA TYR A 37 3.96 -4.35 -16.80
C TYR A 37 5.15 -3.81 -16.03
N LEU A 38 5.93 -2.96 -16.70
CA LEU A 38 7.12 -2.34 -16.15
C LEU A 38 6.97 -0.83 -16.18
N ASP A 39 7.41 -0.15 -15.13
CA ASP A 39 7.46 1.31 -15.06
C ASP A 39 8.92 1.75 -15.20
N ALA A 40 9.23 2.36 -16.34
CA ALA A 40 10.57 2.78 -16.74
C ALA A 40 10.76 4.27 -16.42
N ARG A 41 10.58 4.65 -15.14
CA ARG A 41 10.83 6.03 -14.69
C ARG A 41 12.31 6.38 -14.72
N ASP A 42 13.15 5.42 -14.35
CA ASP A 42 14.59 5.50 -14.45
C ASP A 42 15.03 4.59 -15.60
N ASP A 43 15.84 5.11 -16.52
CA ASP A 43 16.40 4.33 -17.62
C ASP A 43 17.34 3.21 -17.13
N ASN A 44 17.85 3.34 -15.90
CA ASN A 44 18.73 2.38 -15.26
C ASN A 44 17.98 1.36 -14.39
N GLU A 45 16.85 1.75 -13.79
CA GLU A 45 16.04 0.90 -12.92
C GLU A 45 14.58 0.79 -13.38
N TRP A 46 14.22 -0.39 -13.87
CA TRP A 46 12.83 -0.68 -14.24
C TRP A 46 12.09 -1.34 -13.09
N LEU A 47 10.92 -0.77 -12.78
CA LEU A 47 10.08 -1.23 -11.70
C LEU A 47 9.01 -2.19 -12.19
N VAL A 48 8.89 -3.38 -11.58
CA VAL A 48 7.87 -4.36 -11.99
C VAL A 48 6.51 -4.01 -11.41
N VAL A 49 5.58 -3.51 -12.21
CA VAL A 49 4.21 -3.15 -11.75
C VAL A 49 3.33 -4.39 -11.57
N ASP A 50 3.44 -5.33 -12.49
CA ASP A 50 2.73 -6.61 -12.44
C ASP A 50 3.63 -7.72 -13.00
N GLY A 51 3.45 -8.93 -12.47
CA GLY A 51 4.24 -10.10 -12.84
C GLY A 51 5.45 -10.37 -11.96
N LEU A 52 5.60 -9.67 -10.83
CA LEU A 52 6.71 -9.88 -9.89
C LEU A 52 6.92 -11.35 -9.50
N GLN A 53 5.85 -12.05 -9.10
CA GLN A 53 5.93 -13.47 -8.71
C GLN A 53 6.34 -14.36 -9.89
N ARG A 54 5.88 -14.02 -11.10
CA ARG A 54 6.21 -14.73 -12.34
C ARG A 54 7.68 -14.49 -12.72
N LEU A 55 8.15 -13.24 -12.75
CA LEU A 55 9.56 -12.91 -12.99
C LEU A 55 10.49 -13.52 -11.93
N SER A 56 10.10 -13.48 -10.66
CA SER A 56 10.87 -14.10 -9.57
C SER A 56 10.94 -15.62 -9.72
N THR A 57 9.86 -16.25 -10.18
CA THR A 57 9.86 -17.69 -10.50
C THR A 57 10.82 -18.00 -11.64
N LEU A 58 10.76 -17.22 -12.72
CA LEU A 58 11.66 -17.36 -13.87
C LEU A 58 13.11 -17.15 -13.45
N ASP A 59 13.41 -16.13 -12.64
CA ASP A 59 14.74 -15.87 -12.12
C ASP A 59 15.26 -17.05 -11.26
N ARG A 60 14.45 -17.53 -10.31
CA ARG A 60 14.80 -18.68 -9.46
C ARG A 60 15.02 -19.97 -10.25
N PHE A 61 14.22 -20.22 -11.29
CA PHE A 61 14.31 -21.44 -12.09
C PHE A 61 15.39 -21.36 -13.15
N TYR A 62 15.41 -20.29 -13.94
CA TYR A 62 16.26 -20.14 -15.11
C TYR A 62 17.62 -19.52 -14.80
N ASN A 63 17.71 -18.44 -14.02
CA ASN A 63 19.01 -17.80 -13.75
C ASN A 63 19.72 -18.49 -12.59
N LYS A 64 19.03 -18.61 -11.43
CA LYS A 64 19.62 -19.11 -10.19
C LYS A 64 19.65 -20.64 -10.08
N LYS A 65 18.84 -21.34 -10.87
CA LYS A 65 18.73 -22.81 -10.87
C LYS A 65 18.36 -23.42 -9.51
N GLU A 66 17.76 -22.63 -8.62
CA GLU A 66 17.43 -23.00 -7.24
C GLU A 66 16.09 -23.74 -7.13
N LEU A 67 15.14 -23.42 -8.01
CA LEU A 67 13.80 -24.00 -7.96
C LEU A 67 13.83 -25.42 -8.54
N LYS A 68 13.53 -26.42 -7.70
CA LYS A 68 13.20 -27.79 -8.13
C LYS A 68 11.69 -27.92 -8.33
N LEU A 69 11.29 -28.45 -9.48
CA LEU A 69 9.88 -28.57 -9.84
C LEU A 69 9.14 -29.53 -8.92
N SER A 70 7.95 -29.15 -8.45
CA SER A 70 7.12 -29.95 -7.56
C SER A 70 5.62 -29.64 -7.71
N GLY A 71 4.77 -30.62 -7.46
CA GLY A 71 3.31 -30.52 -7.53
C GLY A 71 2.78 -30.21 -8.93
N LEU A 72 3.44 -30.78 -9.94
CA LEU A 72 3.09 -30.71 -11.36
C LEU A 72 1.83 -31.52 -11.65
N GLU A 73 1.01 -31.09 -12.61
CA GLU A 73 -0.27 -31.74 -12.94
C GLU A 73 -0.19 -32.61 -14.20
N PHE A 74 0.66 -32.27 -15.16
CA PHE A 74 0.74 -32.91 -16.48
C PHE A 74 2.10 -33.55 -16.75
N LEU A 75 3.19 -32.89 -16.35
CA LEU A 75 4.56 -33.28 -16.68
C LEU A 75 5.30 -33.96 -15.51
N GLY A 76 4.60 -34.25 -14.40
CA GLY A 76 5.20 -34.79 -13.17
C GLY A 76 6.12 -35.99 -13.38
N LYS A 77 5.68 -36.99 -14.16
CA LYS A 77 6.47 -38.20 -14.44
C LYS A 77 7.80 -37.93 -15.18
N GLN A 78 7.93 -36.80 -15.84
CA GLN A 78 9.04 -36.50 -16.75
C GLN A 78 10.07 -35.56 -16.13
N ILE A 79 9.60 -34.57 -15.35
CA ILE A 79 10.41 -33.42 -14.93
C ILE A 79 10.26 -33.03 -13.46
N GLU A 80 9.45 -33.74 -12.67
CA GLU A 80 9.35 -33.46 -11.23
C GLU A 80 10.68 -33.71 -10.52
N GLY A 81 10.99 -32.87 -9.53
CA GLY A 81 12.24 -32.88 -8.78
C GLY A 81 13.43 -32.25 -9.50
N LYS A 82 13.30 -31.88 -10.78
CA LYS A 82 14.38 -31.31 -11.59
C LYS A 82 14.43 -29.79 -11.46
N ASN A 83 15.64 -29.23 -11.43
CA ASN A 83 15.87 -27.82 -11.75
C ASN A 83 16.11 -27.64 -13.26
N PHE A 84 16.38 -26.41 -13.71
CA PHE A 84 16.54 -26.14 -15.14
C PHE A 84 17.67 -26.95 -15.79
N ASP A 85 18.84 -27.07 -15.15
CA ASP A 85 20.00 -27.77 -15.73
C ASP A 85 19.77 -29.29 -15.84
N GLU A 86 18.92 -29.84 -14.96
CA GLU A 86 18.53 -31.26 -14.97
C GLU A 86 17.44 -31.57 -16.03
N LEU A 87 16.80 -30.56 -16.62
CA LEU A 87 15.76 -30.78 -17.63
C LEU A 87 16.33 -31.39 -18.93
N PRO A 88 15.56 -32.27 -19.61
CA PRO A 88 15.86 -32.63 -20.99
C PRO A 88 16.00 -31.41 -21.90
N ARG A 89 16.93 -31.48 -22.86
CA ARG A 89 17.31 -30.34 -23.72
C ARG A 89 16.14 -29.74 -24.51
N ASN A 90 15.15 -30.54 -24.88
CA ASN A 90 13.93 -30.06 -25.53
C ASN A 90 13.11 -29.14 -24.61
N PHE A 91 13.01 -29.43 -23.32
CA PHE A 91 12.28 -28.59 -22.37
C PHE A 91 13.05 -27.30 -22.03
N GLN A 92 14.38 -27.38 -21.87
CA GLN A 92 15.21 -26.18 -21.69
C GLN A 92 15.01 -25.20 -22.84
N ARG A 93 15.10 -25.71 -24.08
CA ARG A 93 14.90 -24.92 -25.30
C ARG A 93 13.50 -24.30 -25.37
N GLN A 94 12.45 -25.04 -24.98
CA GLN A 94 11.09 -24.49 -24.94
C GLN A 94 10.96 -23.29 -23.99
N ILE A 95 11.63 -23.34 -22.84
CA ILE A 95 11.65 -22.23 -21.87
C ILE A 95 12.42 -21.04 -22.44
N GLU A 96 13.60 -21.26 -23.01
CA GLU A 96 14.43 -20.22 -23.65
C GLU A 96 13.70 -19.53 -24.81
N GLU A 97 12.93 -20.28 -25.60
CA GLU A 97 12.14 -19.77 -26.72
C GLU A 97 10.77 -19.21 -26.29
N THR A 98 10.44 -19.19 -24.99
CA THR A 98 9.16 -18.65 -24.52
C THR A 98 9.15 -17.13 -24.63
N ASN A 99 8.29 -16.61 -25.50
CA ASN A 99 8.09 -15.17 -25.63
C ASN A 99 7.34 -14.60 -24.43
N LEU A 100 7.90 -13.54 -23.84
CA LEU A 100 7.24 -12.75 -22.81
C LEU A 100 6.68 -11.47 -23.42
N THR A 101 5.43 -11.14 -23.09
CA THR A 101 4.82 -9.87 -23.50
C THR A 101 5.04 -8.84 -22.42
N LEU A 102 5.77 -7.76 -22.72
CA LEU A 102 6.04 -6.69 -21.78
C LEU A 102 5.42 -5.37 -22.27
N TYR A 103 4.73 -4.68 -21.37
CA TYR A 103 4.27 -3.31 -21.54
C TYR A 103 5.10 -2.38 -20.68
N ILE A 104 5.76 -1.41 -21.32
CA ILE A 104 6.59 -0.42 -20.63
C ILE A 104 5.77 0.86 -20.50
N ILE A 105 5.53 1.25 -19.26
CA ILE A 105 4.96 2.55 -18.91
C ILE A 105 6.09 3.56 -18.98
N LYS A 106 5.95 4.51 -19.90
CA LYS A 106 7.00 5.48 -20.20
C LYS A 106 7.17 6.50 -19.06
N PRO A 107 8.37 7.10 -18.91
CA PRO A 107 8.61 8.10 -17.86
C PRO A 107 7.65 9.29 -17.92
N ASP A 108 7.27 9.73 -19.13
CA ASP A 108 6.38 10.86 -19.43
C ASP A 108 4.88 10.58 -19.18
N THR A 109 4.52 9.36 -18.76
CA THR A 109 3.11 9.04 -18.46
C THR A 109 2.68 9.77 -17.18
N PRO A 110 1.57 10.52 -17.18
CA PRO A 110 1.10 11.25 -15.99
C PRO A 110 0.85 10.32 -14.79
N PRO A 111 1.16 10.74 -13.55
CA PRO A 111 0.99 9.92 -12.35
C PRO A 111 -0.42 9.34 -12.17
N GLU A 112 -1.46 10.08 -12.54
CA GLU A 112 -2.85 9.62 -12.46
C GLU A 112 -3.13 8.47 -13.45
N ALA A 113 -2.57 8.57 -14.65
CA ALA A 113 -2.66 7.50 -15.64
C ALA A 113 -1.87 6.26 -15.18
N LYS A 114 -0.66 6.43 -14.62
CA LYS A 114 0.09 5.33 -14.00
C LYS A 114 -0.72 4.67 -12.90
N PHE A 115 -1.31 5.46 -11.99
CA PHE A 115 -2.16 4.95 -10.92
C PHE A 115 -3.33 4.14 -11.47
N ALA A 116 -4.04 4.66 -12.48
CA ALA A 116 -5.17 3.97 -13.09
C ALA A 116 -4.76 2.64 -13.77
N ILE A 117 -3.61 2.62 -14.45
CA ILE A 117 -3.03 1.42 -15.05
C ILE A 117 -2.74 0.38 -13.95
N PHE A 118 -2.03 0.79 -12.88
CA PHE A 118 -1.68 -0.08 -11.76
C PHE A 118 -2.95 -0.64 -11.11
N TYR A 119 -3.94 0.22 -10.83
CA TYR A 119 -5.18 -0.15 -10.19
C TYR A 119 -5.98 -1.16 -11.02
N ARG A 120 -6.10 -0.94 -12.34
CA ARG A 120 -6.88 -1.79 -13.25
C ARG A 120 -6.24 -3.17 -13.47
N ILE A 121 -4.93 -3.23 -13.66
CA ILE A 121 -4.21 -4.49 -13.90
C ILE A 121 -4.25 -5.38 -12.66
N ASN A 122 -4.17 -4.79 -11.47
CA ASN A 122 -4.15 -5.53 -10.21
C ASN A 122 -5.51 -6.14 -9.81
N THR A 123 -6.59 -5.95 -10.58
CA THR A 123 -7.94 -6.44 -10.24
C THR A 123 -8.13 -7.96 -10.34
N GLY A 124 -7.29 -8.68 -11.09
CA GLY A 124 -7.41 -10.14 -11.28
C GLY A 124 -6.60 -11.00 -10.31
N GLY A 125 -5.81 -10.38 -9.42
CA GLY A 125 -4.83 -11.07 -8.57
C GLY A 125 -4.77 -10.53 -7.15
N MET A 126 -3.61 -10.66 -6.51
CA MET A 126 -3.39 -10.19 -5.15
C MET A 126 -3.28 -8.65 -5.17
N VAL A 127 -4.42 -7.96 -5.21
CA VAL A 127 -4.56 -6.51 -5.50
C VAL A 127 -3.66 -5.67 -4.60
N LEU A 128 -2.89 -4.71 -5.14
CA LEU A 128 -2.23 -3.65 -4.35
C LEU A 128 -3.29 -2.66 -3.81
N THR A 129 -3.14 -2.17 -2.57
CA THR A 129 -3.99 -1.11 -2.04
C THR A 129 -3.68 0.20 -2.76
N GLY A 130 -4.61 1.15 -2.73
CA GLY A 130 -4.35 2.49 -3.26
C GLY A 130 -3.12 3.14 -2.60
N GLN A 131 -2.86 2.84 -1.33
CA GLN A 131 -1.69 3.35 -0.62
C GLN A 131 -0.39 2.66 -1.04
N GLU A 132 -0.40 1.35 -1.25
CA GLU A 132 0.74 0.64 -1.83
C GLU A 132 1.10 1.25 -3.19
N ILE A 133 0.11 1.48 -4.07
CA ILE A 133 0.32 2.12 -5.37
C ILE A 133 0.90 3.54 -5.23
N ARG A 134 0.35 4.37 -4.34
CA ARG A 134 0.87 5.73 -4.08
C ARG A 134 2.31 5.70 -3.59
N HIS A 135 2.63 4.79 -2.68
CA HIS A 135 4.00 4.63 -2.22
C HIS A 135 4.95 4.30 -3.38
N CYS A 136 4.55 3.43 -4.33
CA CYS A 136 5.33 3.15 -5.54
C CYS A 136 5.58 4.40 -6.40
N LEU A 137 4.53 5.19 -6.63
CA LEU A 137 4.52 6.26 -7.61
C LEU A 137 5.17 7.55 -7.10
N PHE A 138 5.06 7.82 -5.80
CA PHE A 138 5.45 9.10 -5.20
C PHE A 138 6.58 8.93 -4.16
N GLN A 139 7.59 8.12 -4.47
CA GLN A 139 8.79 7.97 -3.64
C GLN A 139 9.44 9.32 -3.34
N GLY A 140 10.02 9.47 -2.15
CA GLY A 140 10.69 10.70 -1.71
C GLY A 140 10.34 11.07 -0.27
N LYS A 141 10.34 12.38 0.03
CA LYS A 141 10.05 12.90 1.37
C LYS A 141 8.69 12.44 1.90
N ALA A 142 7.69 12.32 1.03
CA ALA A 142 6.37 11.86 1.41
C ALA A 142 6.38 10.42 1.96
N THR A 143 7.04 9.48 1.28
CA THR A 143 7.07 8.08 1.75
C THR A 143 7.85 7.93 3.06
N VAL A 144 8.91 8.73 3.25
CA VAL A 144 9.69 8.80 4.49
C VAL A 144 8.84 9.37 5.62
N LEU A 145 8.27 10.56 5.43
CA LEU A 145 7.44 11.24 6.42
C LEU A 145 6.26 10.37 6.89
N LEU A 146 5.52 9.78 5.96
CA LEU A 146 4.36 8.96 6.32
C LEU A 146 4.75 7.74 7.17
N LYS A 147 5.93 7.16 6.92
CA LYS A 147 6.46 6.05 7.71
C LYS A 147 6.87 6.54 9.10
N GLU A 148 7.62 7.64 9.19
CA GLU A 148 8.06 8.21 10.47
C GLU A 148 6.89 8.59 11.38
N LEU A 149 5.84 9.19 10.83
CA LEU A 149 4.64 9.55 11.58
C LEU A 149 3.81 8.31 11.98
N ALA A 150 3.74 7.29 11.11
CA ALA A 150 3.07 6.03 11.44
C ALA A 150 3.81 5.24 12.55
N ASP A 151 5.14 5.34 12.59
CA ASP A 151 5.99 4.69 13.60
C ASP A 151 6.08 5.54 14.90
N SER A 152 5.52 6.75 14.93
CA SER A 152 5.56 7.65 16.08
C SER A 152 4.78 7.12 17.29
N ARG A 153 5.27 7.44 18.49
CA ARG A 153 4.63 6.99 19.74
C ARG A 153 3.22 7.54 19.88
N GLU A 154 3.00 8.80 19.50
CA GLU A 154 1.72 9.48 19.59
C GLU A 154 0.66 8.77 18.73
N PHE A 155 1.03 8.38 17.50
CA PHE A 155 0.15 7.59 16.63
C PHE A 155 -0.11 6.20 17.18
N MET A 156 0.92 5.51 17.68
CA MET A 156 0.79 4.17 18.24
C MET A 156 -0.10 4.17 19.49
N ASP A 157 0.04 5.16 20.37
CA ASP A 157 -0.76 5.30 21.59
C ASP A 157 -2.22 5.69 21.27
N ALA A 158 -2.43 6.61 20.32
CA ALA A 158 -3.77 7.00 19.90
C ALA A 158 -4.51 5.86 19.17
N THR A 159 -3.82 5.13 18.30
CA THR A 159 -4.42 4.04 17.53
C THR A 159 -4.35 2.69 18.25
N THR A 160 -3.67 2.62 19.40
CA THR A 160 -3.37 1.41 20.19
C THR A 160 -2.61 0.34 19.39
N GLY A 161 -1.84 0.74 18.38
CA GLY A 161 -1.11 -0.17 17.50
C GLY A 161 -1.98 -1.17 16.73
N SER A 162 -3.28 -0.91 16.58
CA SER A 162 -4.23 -1.88 16.03
C SER A 162 -4.44 -1.77 14.52
N ILE A 163 -3.66 -0.94 13.83
CA ILE A 163 -3.79 -0.72 12.38
C ILE A 163 -2.85 -1.69 11.65
N ASN A 164 -3.30 -2.24 10.52
CA ASN A 164 -2.53 -3.21 9.75
C ASN A 164 -1.41 -2.54 8.93
N THR A 165 -0.18 -2.71 9.38
CA THR A 165 1.01 -2.14 8.71
C THR A 165 1.41 -2.92 7.44
N LYS A 166 1.03 -4.21 7.32
CA LYS A 166 1.44 -5.08 6.19
C LYS A 166 0.95 -4.58 4.83
N ARG A 167 -0.15 -3.82 4.81
CA ARG A 167 -0.77 -3.26 3.60
C ARG A 167 -0.74 -1.74 3.56
N MET A 168 0.09 -1.14 4.42
CA MET A 168 0.26 0.30 4.57
C MET A 168 -1.02 1.05 4.98
N ASP A 169 -1.92 0.42 5.74
CA ASP A 169 -3.15 1.09 6.21
C ASP A 169 -2.85 2.21 7.20
N ASP A 170 -1.79 2.05 7.99
CA ASP A 170 -1.19 3.04 8.88
C ASP A 170 -0.74 4.28 8.11
N ARG A 171 0.06 4.10 7.06
CA ARG A 171 0.54 5.19 6.20
C ARG A 171 -0.61 5.88 5.47
N GLU A 172 -1.67 5.15 5.10
CA GLU A 172 -2.87 5.77 4.52
C GLU A 172 -3.60 6.65 5.54
N CYS A 173 -3.72 6.23 6.81
CA CYS A 173 -4.30 7.07 7.87
C CYS A 173 -3.52 8.38 8.02
N VAL A 174 -2.19 8.30 8.11
CA VAL A 174 -1.33 9.48 8.17
C VAL A 174 -1.55 10.36 6.94
N LEU A 175 -1.55 9.78 5.74
CA LEU A 175 -1.73 10.55 4.49
C LEU A 175 -3.08 11.27 4.43
N ARG A 176 -4.15 10.63 4.93
CA ARG A 176 -5.47 11.28 5.03
C ARG A 176 -5.41 12.51 5.92
N TYR A 177 -4.79 12.41 7.11
CA TYR A 177 -4.58 13.58 7.95
C TYR A 177 -3.82 14.68 7.19
N CYS A 178 -2.66 14.36 6.60
CA CYS A 178 -1.86 15.35 5.90
C CYS A 178 -2.65 16.02 4.76
N ALA A 179 -3.45 15.24 4.03
CA ALA A 179 -4.26 15.76 2.92
C ALA A 179 -5.28 16.80 3.39
N PHE A 180 -6.03 16.50 4.45
CA PHE A 180 -7.06 17.41 4.96
C PHE A 180 -6.51 18.55 5.83
N HIS A 181 -5.34 18.38 6.44
CA HIS A 181 -4.61 19.45 7.11
C HIS A 181 -4.09 20.47 6.09
N LEU A 182 -3.41 20.02 5.02
CA LEU A 182 -2.81 20.89 4.00
C LEU A 182 -3.86 21.50 3.06
N LYS A 183 -4.97 20.80 2.79
CA LYS A 183 -6.00 21.22 1.84
C LYS A 183 -7.36 21.25 2.54
N PRO A 184 -7.88 22.44 2.90
CA PRO A 184 -9.16 22.57 3.60
C PRO A 184 -10.30 21.89 2.83
N LEU A 185 -11.25 21.29 3.55
CA LEU A 185 -12.46 20.64 3.02
C LEU A 185 -13.22 21.48 1.97
N ALA A 186 -13.21 22.81 2.07
CA ALA A 186 -13.83 23.70 1.10
C ALA A 186 -13.24 23.61 -0.33
N LYS A 187 -11.99 23.11 -0.45
CA LYS A 187 -11.31 22.82 -1.72
C LYS A 187 -11.49 21.36 -2.16
N TYR A 188 -12.02 20.48 -1.31
CA TYR A 188 -12.39 19.11 -1.68
C TYR A 188 -13.70 19.15 -2.48
N ARG A 189 -13.60 19.51 -3.75
CA ARG A 189 -14.70 19.50 -4.73
C ARG A 189 -14.65 18.31 -5.67
N GLU A 190 -13.61 17.50 -5.57
CA GLU A 190 -13.41 16.33 -6.43
C GLU A 190 -13.91 15.07 -5.72
N PRO A 191 -14.77 14.26 -6.35
CA PRO A 191 -15.29 13.01 -5.77
C PRO A 191 -14.24 11.88 -5.70
N ASP A 192 -12.99 12.14 -6.10
CA ASP A 192 -11.93 11.13 -6.18
C ASP A 192 -10.89 11.29 -5.06
N LEU A 193 -11.10 10.53 -3.99
CA LEU A 193 -10.18 10.44 -2.87
C LEU A 193 -8.78 9.96 -3.30
N ASN A 194 -8.67 9.08 -4.30
CA ASN A 194 -7.35 8.61 -4.72
C ASN A 194 -6.54 9.74 -5.36
N LYS A 195 -7.17 10.53 -6.22
CA LYS A 195 -6.52 11.72 -6.81
C LYS A 195 -6.15 12.75 -5.74
N PHE A 196 -7.03 12.96 -4.76
CA PHE A 196 -6.76 13.86 -3.64
C PHE A 196 -5.53 13.42 -2.81
N LEU A 197 -5.46 12.15 -2.43
CA LEU A 197 -4.33 11.60 -1.68
C LEU A 197 -3.04 11.58 -2.52
N SER A 198 -3.11 11.23 -3.81
CA SER A 198 -1.97 11.27 -4.72
C SER A 198 -1.39 12.67 -4.88
N SER A 199 -2.23 13.69 -5.10
CA SER A 199 -1.78 15.08 -5.17
C SER A 199 -1.18 15.58 -3.85
N THR A 200 -1.53 14.98 -2.71
CA THR A 200 -0.95 15.31 -1.41
C THR A 200 0.45 14.71 -1.26
N MET A 201 0.66 13.47 -1.74
CA MET A 201 2.00 12.88 -1.82
C MET A 201 2.95 13.78 -2.62
N GLU A 202 2.50 14.29 -3.77
CA GLU A 202 3.26 15.21 -4.60
C GLU A 202 3.53 16.54 -3.89
N THR A 203 2.53 17.12 -3.21
CA THR A 203 2.73 18.33 -2.39
C THR A 203 3.83 18.10 -1.35
N ILE A 204 3.77 17.02 -0.57
CA ILE A 204 4.75 16.72 0.48
C ILE A 204 6.15 16.52 -0.10
N ASN A 205 6.29 15.84 -1.24
CA ASN A 205 7.58 15.66 -1.89
C ASN A 205 8.26 16.98 -2.28
N ASN A 206 7.48 18.04 -2.52
CA ASN A 206 7.97 19.37 -2.90
C ASN A 206 8.07 20.34 -1.72
N MET A 207 7.71 19.94 -0.49
CA MET A 207 7.83 20.77 0.70
C MET A 207 9.30 20.92 1.14
N ASN A 208 9.62 22.07 1.73
CA ASN A 208 10.89 22.27 2.43
C ASN A 208 10.86 21.56 3.80
N GLU A 209 12.02 21.46 4.45
CA GLU A 209 12.16 20.74 5.72
C GLU A 209 11.39 21.41 6.87
N ASP A 210 11.28 22.74 6.89
CA ASP A 210 10.58 23.48 7.94
C ASP A 210 9.07 23.20 7.89
N ASP A 211 8.49 23.19 6.69
CA ASP A 211 7.08 22.87 6.46
C ASP A 211 6.78 21.40 6.81
N ILE A 212 7.72 20.49 6.54
CA ILE A 212 7.60 19.06 6.92
C ILE A 212 7.66 18.90 8.44
N ALA A 213 8.55 19.63 9.11
CA ALA A 213 8.67 19.63 10.56
C ALA A 213 7.40 20.18 11.22
N ALA A 214 6.86 21.29 10.70
CA ALA A 214 5.60 21.87 11.17
C ALA A 214 4.43 20.90 11.01
N LEU A 215 4.29 20.26 9.84
CA LEU A 215 3.26 19.25 9.58
C LEU A 215 3.38 18.04 10.52
N SER A 216 4.61 17.62 10.81
CA SER A 216 4.90 16.52 11.74
C SER A 216 4.44 16.84 13.16
N GLU A 217 4.72 18.06 13.63
CA GLU A 217 4.34 18.50 14.96
C GLU A 217 2.82 18.63 15.11
N SER A 218 2.18 19.23 14.11
CA SER A 218 0.73 19.29 13.97
C SER A 218 0.08 17.90 14.05
N PHE A 219 0.64 16.90 13.34
CA PHE A 219 0.17 15.52 13.40
C PHE A 219 0.30 14.91 14.80
N ARG A 220 1.47 15.03 15.43
CA ARG A 220 1.70 14.48 16.78
C ARG A 220 0.73 15.09 17.79
N ARG A 221 0.53 16.40 17.73
CA ARG A 221 -0.45 17.12 18.54
C ARG A 221 -1.88 16.61 18.32
N ALA A 222 -2.29 16.41 17.07
CA ALA A 222 -3.60 15.84 16.75
C ALA A 222 -3.82 14.43 17.34
N MET A 223 -2.78 13.59 17.33
CA MET A 223 -2.83 12.25 17.94
C MET A 223 -2.95 12.32 19.47
N LEU A 224 -2.16 13.19 20.11
CA LEU A 224 -2.22 13.42 21.55
C LEU A 224 -3.60 13.90 21.99
N LEU A 225 -4.16 14.91 21.33
CA LEU A 225 -5.50 15.45 21.63
C LEU A 225 -6.59 14.38 21.44
N SER A 226 -6.50 13.61 20.36
CA SER A 226 -7.43 12.52 20.07
C SER A 226 -7.40 11.46 21.17
N ARG A 227 -6.20 11.11 21.66
CA ARG A 227 -6.01 10.20 22.78
C ARG A 227 -6.52 10.77 24.10
N GLN A 228 -6.31 12.06 24.37
CA GLN A 228 -6.81 12.72 25.58
C GLN A 228 -8.35 12.73 25.62
N VAL A 229 -9.01 13.02 24.51
CA VAL A 229 -10.47 13.02 24.43
C VAL A 229 -11.01 11.59 24.57
N PHE A 230 -10.64 10.71 23.64
CA PHE A 230 -11.33 9.43 23.46
C PHE A 230 -10.64 8.23 24.13
N GLY A 231 -9.44 8.42 24.70
CA GLY A 231 -8.66 7.33 25.30
C GLY A 231 -8.36 6.23 24.28
N GLU A 232 -8.52 4.97 24.70
CA GLU A 232 -8.36 3.81 23.81
C GLU A 232 -9.40 3.71 22.69
N ASN A 233 -10.47 4.49 22.77
CA ASN A 233 -11.51 4.54 21.76
C ASN A 233 -11.25 5.63 20.69
N ALA A 234 -10.08 6.27 20.70
CA ALA A 234 -9.70 7.21 19.64
C ALA A 234 -9.85 6.57 18.25
N PHE A 235 -10.49 7.30 17.34
CA PHE A 235 -10.79 6.93 15.95
C PHE A 235 -11.66 5.68 15.77
N ARG A 236 -12.52 5.36 16.74
CA ARG A 236 -13.43 4.20 16.72
C ARG A 236 -14.88 4.64 16.85
N LYS A 237 -15.78 3.81 16.31
CA LYS A 237 -17.21 3.97 16.55
C LYS A 237 -17.48 3.81 18.04
N MET A 238 -18.36 4.64 18.59
CA MET A 238 -18.79 4.56 19.99
C MET A 238 -20.30 4.80 20.07
N PHE A 239 -21.03 3.82 20.59
CA PHE A 239 -22.49 3.91 20.82
C PHE A 239 -22.83 4.08 22.30
N GLU A 240 -21.86 3.82 23.19
CA GLU A 240 -21.98 3.94 24.64
C GLU A 240 -20.62 4.32 25.24
N LYS A 241 -20.59 4.90 26.45
CA LYS A 241 -19.33 5.32 27.11
C LYS A 241 -18.44 4.14 27.49
N HIS A 242 -19.05 3.00 27.85
CA HIS A 242 -18.39 1.78 28.28
C HIS A 242 -18.85 0.57 27.45
N GLY A 243 -18.79 0.70 26.13
CA GLY A 243 -19.25 -0.33 25.20
C GLY A 243 -18.12 -1.17 24.59
N TYR A 244 -18.50 -1.98 23.60
CA TYR A 244 -17.58 -2.74 22.77
C TYR A 244 -16.55 -1.83 22.07
N ARG A 245 -15.29 -2.28 22.00
CA ARG A 245 -14.21 -1.56 21.32
C ARG A 245 -14.15 -1.95 19.85
N PHE A 246 -14.66 -1.07 18.99
CA PHE A 246 -14.68 -1.27 17.54
C PHE A 246 -13.28 -1.13 16.90
N PRO A 247 -13.07 -1.67 15.69
CA PRO A 247 -11.87 -1.39 14.90
C PRO A 247 -11.70 0.11 14.59
N ILE A 248 -10.45 0.52 14.31
CA ILE A 248 -10.16 1.87 13.79
C ILE A 248 -10.98 2.11 12.52
N ASN A 249 -11.63 3.27 12.44
CA ASN A 249 -12.32 3.73 11.27
C ASN A 249 -11.53 4.87 10.61
N LYS A 250 -11.12 4.70 9.35
CA LYS A 250 -10.31 5.69 8.61
C LYS A 250 -11.01 7.04 8.45
N ALA A 251 -12.33 7.07 8.32
CA ALA A 251 -13.09 8.32 8.21
C ALA A 251 -13.16 9.06 9.56
N LEU A 252 -13.36 8.34 10.67
CA LEU A 252 -13.26 8.94 12.01
C LEU A 252 -11.84 9.41 12.31
N PHE A 253 -10.82 8.66 11.87
CA PHE A 253 -9.42 9.09 11.97
C PHE A 253 -9.22 10.46 11.34
N GLU A 254 -9.61 10.58 10.08
CA GLU A 254 -9.52 11.79 9.28
C GLU A 254 -10.25 12.98 9.93
N VAL A 255 -11.52 12.80 10.29
CA VAL A 255 -12.34 13.88 10.87
C VAL A 255 -11.80 14.33 12.21
N TRP A 256 -11.48 13.40 13.11
CA TRP A 256 -11.08 13.75 14.48
C TRP A 256 -9.69 14.38 14.53
N SER A 257 -8.73 13.81 13.80
CA SER A 257 -7.35 14.30 13.79
C SER A 257 -7.28 15.75 13.30
N VAL A 258 -8.04 16.11 12.26
CA VAL A 258 -8.05 17.48 11.71
C VAL A 258 -8.93 18.43 12.54
N SER A 259 -10.03 17.94 13.12
CA SER A 259 -10.96 18.80 13.87
C SER A 259 -10.43 19.17 15.25
N LEU A 260 -9.84 18.22 15.97
CA LEU A 260 -9.39 18.44 17.34
C LEU A 260 -8.14 19.32 17.42
N GLU A 261 -7.31 19.31 16.38
CA GLU A 261 -6.10 20.14 16.29
C GLU A 261 -6.39 21.65 16.44
N LYS A 262 -7.60 22.09 16.07
CA LYS A 262 -8.01 23.51 16.12
C LYS A 262 -8.26 24.04 17.53
N PHE A 263 -8.32 23.17 18.53
CA PHE A 263 -8.63 23.54 19.90
C PHE A 263 -7.37 23.48 20.77
N THR A 264 -7.36 24.30 21.81
CA THR A 264 -6.34 24.26 22.87
C THR A 264 -6.57 23.09 23.83
N ASP A 265 -5.53 22.69 24.54
CA ASP A 265 -5.60 21.59 25.52
C ASP A 265 -6.63 21.89 26.62
N ASP A 266 -6.74 23.15 27.05
CA ASP A 266 -7.72 23.60 28.05
C ASP A 266 -9.16 23.49 27.55
N GLU A 267 -9.43 23.88 26.30
CA GLU A 267 -10.75 23.75 25.68
C GLU A 267 -11.16 22.29 25.56
N ILE A 268 -10.21 21.43 25.16
CA ILE A 268 -10.39 19.99 25.01
C ILE A 268 -10.66 19.34 26.37
N HIS A 269 -9.87 19.67 27.39
CA HIS A 269 -10.03 19.15 28.74
C HIS A 269 -11.40 19.53 29.32
N THR A 270 -11.75 20.82 29.23
CA THR A 270 -13.00 21.37 29.77
C THR A 270 -14.23 20.75 29.09
N ASN A 271 -14.15 20.48 27.78
CA ASN A 271 -15.30 19.99 27.00
C ASN A 271 -15.30 18.47 26.75
N ARG A 272 -14.33 17.73 27.27
CA ARG A 272 -14.12 16.30 26.97
C ARG A 272 -15.39 15.45 27.08
N ASP A 273 -16.06 15.47 28.23
CA ASP A 273 -17.28 14.66 28.44
C ASP A 273 -18.44 15.12 27.55
N LYS A 274 -18.51 16.42 27.23
CA LYS A 274 -19.53 16.97 26.34
C LYS A 274 -19.29 16.51 24.90
N ILE A 275 -18.04 16.47 24.45
CA ILE A 275 -17.65 15.95 23.12
C ILE A 275 -18.05 14.48 23.00
N ILE A 276 -17.63 13.64 23.96
CA ILE A 276 -17.94 12.20 23.94
C ILE A 276 -19.46 11.96 23.94
N ARG A 277 -20.20 12.66 24.82
CA ARG A 277 -21.65 12.51 24.92
C ARG A 277 -22.35 12.91 23.61
N ARG A 278 -21.95 14.03 23.00
CA ARG A 278 -22.52 14.46 21.73
C ARG A 278 -22.17 13.49 20.60
N PHE A 279 -20.94 13.02 20.53
CA PHE A 279 -20.52 12.04 19.52
C PHE A 279 -21.35 10.75 19.62
N ILE A 280 -21.49 10.18 20.83
CA ILE A 280 -22.32 8.99 21.05
C ILE A 280 -23.78 9.25 20.64
N ASN A 281 -24.32 10.42 20.99
CA ASN A 281 -25.68 10.77 20.61
C ASN A 281 -25.84 10.82 19.08
N THR A 282 -24.90 11.45 18.37
CA THR A 282 -24.89 11.47 16.91
C THR A 282 -24.81 10.05 16.34
N MET A 283 -23.87 9.21 16.79
CA MET A 283 -23.74 7.83 16.31
C MET A 283 -24.99 6.97 16.49
N ASN A 284 -25.81 7.22 17.51
CA ASN A 284 -27.04 6.47 17.78
C ASN A 284 -28.27 6.98 17.01
N HIS A 285 -28.22 8.21 16.48
CA HIS A 285 -29.37 8.87 15.84
C HIS A 285 -29.08 9.35 14.42
N ASP A 286 -27.85 9.18 13.92
CA ASP A 286 -27.53 9.41 12.51
C ASP A 286 -28.26 8.34 11.69
N SER A 287 -29.16 8.80 10.82
CA SER A 287 -29.96 7.97 9.94
C SER A 287 -29.36 7.80 8.54
N ASP A 288 -28.12 8.26 8.34
CA ASP A 288 -27.36 8.19 7.08
C ASP A 288 -26.19 7.18 7.13
#